data_AF-A0AAU5TGB2-F1
#
_entry.id   AF-A0AAU5TGB2-F1
#
_cell.length_a   1.000
_cell.length_b   1.000
_cell.length_c   1.000
_cell.angle_alpha   90.00
_cell.angle_beta   90.00
_cell.angle_gamma   90.00
#
_symmetry.space_group_name_H-M   'P 1'
#
loop_
_entity.id
_entity.type
_entity.pdbx_description
1 polymer ?
#
loop_
_entity_poly.entity_id
_entity_poly.type
_entity_poly.pdbx_seq_one_letter_code
_entity_poly.pdbx_strand_id
1 'polypeptide(L)'
;MTILRRVASAASLLCVLLPFAVAPAAHAADGAACGTSLAAAPDAEQARLADPRTAALVERGGFGDFVRRFPTALCSVRGPAEAGRLLDSWGGALWQSAVRRAQGQRPAGDLPAGDDRPLYWTRLAMTAQLARWDPGFAVDRPALRSRFEDASRGLTDNAFRPAPGVRRVFISGFDPFGLDAELRRANPSGSAALRLSGRRITLADGSPAEVRAVVLPVRYADFDAGIVERAFAPRLAGGPAAADVITTVSQGYPGIFTLEAWAGRARSADPYPDNTGALSGGTREHPVTAPGLGPGAEFIATTLPADAVTGAVQAPYPVFLNTEVTEIPAGGTAPVDRADGPTPGSRAVEGGGGGYLSNEVAYRSNRLRGELAPALPGGHLHTPVLTGLPADPQLLTGPEFERNESAITAEVRAVLEHAAAPTAR
;
A
#
# COMPACT_ATOMS: atom_id res chain seq x y z
N MET A 1 18.92 -91.20 47.97
CA MET A 1 17.93 -91.50 49.02
C MET A 1 17.60 -90.22 49.77
N THR A 2 16.29 -89.91 49.91
CA THR A 2 15.65 -89.06 50.96
C THR A 2 16.14 -87.62 51.15
N ILE A 3 15.46 -86.58 50.64
CA ILE A 3 14.26 -85.86 51.14
C ILE A 3 14.39 -85.37 52.60
N LEU A 4 14.30 -84.04 52.83
CA LEU A 4 13.39 -83.31 53.75
C LEU A 4 13.81 -81.82 53.83
N ARG A 5 13.00 -80.85 53.36
CA ARG A 5 11.87 -80.12 54.01
C ARG A 5 12.28 -78.78 54.70
N ARG A 6 11.79 -77.69 54.07
CA ARG A 6 11.18 -76.44 54.59
C ARG A 6 11.61 -75.91 55.98
N VAL A 7 11.96 -74.62 56.07
CA VAL A 7 11.11 -73.49 56.56
C VAL A 7 11.89 -72.19 56.32
N ALA A 8 11.32 -71.23 55.60
CA ALA A 8 11.85 -69.87 55.46
C ALA A 8 11.11 -68.96 56.45
N SER A 9 11.86 -68.28 57.32
CA SER A 9 11.34 -67.29 58.27
C SER A 9 11.44 -65.89 57.68
N ALA A 10 10.32 -65.17 57.72
CA ALA A 10 10.18 -63.78 57.31
C ALA A 10 10.73 -62.84 58.39
N ALA A 11 11.51 -61.84 57.98
CA ALA A 11 11.82 -60.66 58.77
C ALA A 11 11.52 -59.42 57.91
N SER A 12 10.41 -58.76 58.22
CA SER A 12 9.95 -57.54 57.56
C SER A 12 10.64 -56.32 58.19
N LEU A 13 11.49 -55.64 57.42
CA LEU A 13 11.98 -54.29 57.73
C LEU A 13 10.96 -53.27 57.22
N LEU A 14 10.32 -52.54 58.13
CA LEU A 14 9.39 -51.46 57.81
C LEU A 14 10.19 -50.13 57.78
N CYS A 15 10.59 -49.67 56.58
CA CYS A 15 11.12 -48.32 56.39
C CYS A 15 9.97 -47.31 56.35
N VAL A 16 9.92 -46.42 57.33
CA VAL A 16 9.01 -45.26 57.37
C VAL A 16 9.53 -44.21 56.38
N LEU A 17 8.88 -44.08 55.23
CA LEU A 17 9.06 -42.96 54.31
C LEU A 17 8.14 -41.82 54.75
N LEU A 18 8.72 -40.73 55.26
CA LEU A 18 8.05 -39.46 55.47
C LEU A 18 7.72 -38.82 54.11
N PRO A 19 6.46 -38.41 53.86
CA PRO A 19 6.14 -37.64 52.66
C PRO A 19 6.66 -36.22 52.81
N PHE A 20 7.63 -35.83 51.98
CA PHE A 20 7.90 -34.42 51.72
C PHE A 20 6.66 -33.82 51.06
N ALA A 21 5.90 -33.03 51.83
CA ALA A 21 4.86 -32.17 51.31
C ALA A 21 5.52 -31.07 50.48
N VAL A 22 5.60 -31.29 49.16
CA VAL A 22 5.90 -30.23 48.21
C VAL A 22 4.68 -29.32 48.22
N ALA A 23 4.80 -28.17 48.88
CA ALA A 23 3.83 -27.09 48.73
C ALA A 23 3.73 -26.77 47.23
N PRO A 24 2.52 -26.74 46.62
CA PRO A 24 2.41 -26.31 45.24
C PRO A 24 2.95 -24.88 45.19
N ALA A 25 3.84 -24.62 44.23
CA ALA A 25 4.18 -23.25 43.87
C ALA A 25 2.86 -22.54 43.62
N ALA A 26 2.58 -21.51 44.43
CA ALA A 26 1.48 -20.59 44.18
C ALA A 26 1.64 -20.13 42.73
N HIS A 27 0.72 -20.56 41.86
CA HIS A 27 0.59 -19.97 40.54
C HIS A 27 0.45 -18.48 40.78
N ALA A 28 1.47 -17.73 40.36
CA ALA A 28 1.32 -16.31 40.13
C ALA A 28 0.04 -16.16 39.30
N ALA A 29 -0.89 -15.34 39.78
CA ALA A 29 -2.13 -15.04 39.08
C ALA A 29 -1.82 -14.83 37.59
N ASP A 30 -2.44 -15.64 36.73
CA ASP A 30 -2.39 -15.47 35.29
C ASP A 30 -2.70 -14.01 34.99
N GLY A 31 -1.66 -13.26 34.60
CA GLY A 31 -1.82 -11.89 34.13
C GLY A 31 -2.72 -11.95 32.91
N ALA A 32 -3.91 -11.34 33.04
CA ALA A 32 -5.02 -11.39 32.08
C ALA A 32 -4.58 -11.73 30.65
N ALA A 33 -4.83 -12.98 30.25
CA ALA A 33 -4.76 -13.37 28.85
C ALA A 33 -5.67 -12.40 28.07
N CYS A 34 -5.09 -11.73 27.07
CA CYS A 34 -5.85 -10.97 26.08
C CYS A 34 -7.09 -11.77 25.61
N GLY A 35 -8.22 -11.11 25.46
CA GLY A 35 -9.41 -11.70 24.86
C GLY A 35 -9.41 -11.57 23.34
N THR A 36 -10.29 -12.33 22.69
CA THR A 36 -10.76 -12.04 21.33
C THR A 36 -12.23 -11.63 21.41
N SER A 37 -12.52 -10.37 21.09
CA SER A 37 -13.89 -9.89 20.98
C SER A 37 -14.54 -10.43 19.71
N LEU A 38 -15.73 -11.03 19.87
CA LEU A 38 -16.59 -11.45 18.77
C LEU A 38 -17.54 -10.33 18.30
N ALA A 39 -17.56 -9.19 19.01
CA ALA A 39 -18.47 -8.08 18.72
C ALA A 39 -17.95 -7.13 17.63
N ALA A 40 -16.66 -7.20 17.28
CA ALA A 40 -16.09 -6.39 16.21
C ALA A 40 -16.48 -6.94 14.84
N ALA A 41 -17.48 -6.31 14.21
CA ALA A 41 -17.87 -6.63 12.84
C ALA A 41 -16.78 -6.19 11.84
N PRO A 42 -16.52 -6.98 10.77
CA PRO A 42 -15.59 -6.58 9.73
C PRO A 42 -16.12 -5.34 8.99
N ASP A 43 -15.21 -4.43 8.60
CA ASP A 43 -15.52 -3.41 7.61
C ASP A 43 -15.69 -4.02 6.19
N ALA A 44 -16.09 -3.22 5.21
CA ALA A 44 -16.36 -3.71 3.86
C ALA A 44 -15.13 -4.33 3.16
N GLU A 45 -13.92 -3.85 3.43
CA GLU A 45 -12.68 -4.49 2.95
C GLU A 45 -12.47 -5.84 3.64
N GLN A 46 -12.58 -5.86 4.97
CA GLN A 46 -12.39 -7.06 5.79
C GLN A 46 -13.46 -8.13 5.52
N ALA A 47 -14.68 -7.76 5.12
CA ALA A 47 -15.75 -8.70 4.80
C ALA A 47 -15.35 -9.64 3.65
N ARG A 48 -14.49 -9.19 2.73
CA ARG A 48 -13.98 -9.99 1.60
C ARG A 48 -13.06 -11.13 2.05
N LEU A 49 -12.53 -11.08 3.28
CA LEU A 49 -11.74 -12.17 3.86
C LEU A 49 -12.53 -13.47 4.05
N ALA A 50 -13.88 -13.42 3.94
CA ALA A 50 -14.71 -14.62 3.92
C ALA A 50 -14.47 -15.49 2.67
N ASP A 51 -13.96 -14.92 1.57
CA ASP A 51 -13.58 -15.68 0.39
C ASP A 51 -12.23 -16.39 0.62
N PRO A 52 -12.15 -17.74 0.50
CA PRO A 52 -10.94 -18.50 0.77
C PRO A 52 -9.78 -18.15 -0.17
N ARG A 53 -10.04 -17.56 -1.33
CA ARG A 53 -8.99 -17.09 -2.25
C ARG A 53 -8.15 -15.98 -1.63
N THR A 54 -8.70 -15.17 -0.73
CA THR A 54 -7.93 -14.15 0.00
C THR A 54 -6.87 -14.78 0.90
N ALA A 55 -7.22 -15.82 1.65
CA ALA A 55 -6.28 -16.60 2.45
C ALA A 55 -5.24 -17.29 1.56
N ALA A 56 -5.67 -17.82 0.41
CA ALA A 56 -4.74 -18.41 -0.56
C ALA A 56 -3.73 -17.38 -1.09
N LEU A 57 -4.14 -16.13 -1.38
CA LEU A 57 -3.20 -15.06 -1.79
C LEU A 57 -2.16 -14.75 -0.71
N VAL A 58 -2.55 -14.79 0.56
CA VAL A 58 -1.63 -14.60 1.70
C VAL A 58 -0.65 -15.75 1.84
N GLU A 59 -1.14 -17.00 1.85
CA GLU A 59 -0.29 -18.19 2.03
C GLU A 59 0.65 -18.40 0.84
N ARG A 60 0.10 -18.33 -0.38
CA ARG A 60 0.86 -18.48 -1.63
C ARG A 60 1.76 -17.29 -1.94
N GLY A 61 1.55 -16.16 -1.29
CA GLY A 61 2.49 -15.04 -1.27
C GLY A 61 3.61 -15.19 -0.23
N GLY A 62 3.54 -16.19 0.66
CA GLY A 62 4.53 -16.42 1.71
C GLY A 62 4.35 -15.53 2.96
N PHE A 63 3.16 -14.99 3.19
CA PHE A 63 2.87 -14.07 4.31
C PHE A 63 2.04 -14.69 5.44
N GLY A 64 1.63 -15.97 5.33
CA GLY A 64 0.79 -16.63 6.33
C GLY A 64 1.31 -16.57 7.77
N ASP A 65 2.63 -16.56 7.96
CA ASP A 65 3.25 -16.45 9.28
C ASP A 65 2.97 -15.11 9.97
N PHE A 66 2.80 -14.01 9.21
CA PHE A 66 2.36 -12.74 9.79
C PHE A 66 0.97 -12.91 10.41
N VAL A 67 0.02 -13.45 9.65
CA VAL A 67 -1.37 -13.62 10.10
C VAL A 67 -1.47 -14.62 11.27
N ARG A 68 -0.72 -15.73 11.23
CA ARG A 68 -0.78 -16.75 12.29
C ARG A 68 -0.18 -16.30 13.61
N ARG A 69 0.91 -15.52 13.58
CA ARG A 69 1.66 -15.13 14.80
C ARG A 69 1.19 -13.80 15.39
N PHE A 70 0.51 -12.96 14.62
CA PHE A 70 0.08 -11.64 15.05
C PHE A 70 -0.85 -11.64 16.28
N PRO A 71 -1.83 -12.54 16.43
CA PRO A 71 -2.66 -12.58 17.63
C PRO A 71 -1.84 -12.79 18.91
N THR A 72 -0.93 -13.77 18.92
CA THR A 72 -0.03 -14.01 20.06
C THR A 72 0.86 -12.79 20.36
N ALA A 73 1.30 -12.07 19.34
CA ALA A 73 2.10 -10.85 19.50
C ALA A 73 1.28 -9.69 20.10
N LEU A 74 0.02 -9.51 19.67
CA LEU A 74 -0.90 -8.55 20.30
C LEU A 74 -1.18 -8.92 21.76
N CYS A 75 -1.13 -10.20 22.10
CA CYS A 75 -1.35 -10.68 23.45
C CYS A 75 -0.14 -10.57 24.37
N SER A 76 1.06 -10.35 23.83
CA SER A 76 2.26 -10.18 24.64
C SER A 76 2.49 -8.75 25.11
N VAL A 77 1.79 -7.77 24.54
CA VAL A 77 1.95 -6.36 24.93
C VAL A 77 1.22 -6.04 26.24
N ARG A 78 1.80 -5.16 27.06
CA ARG A 78 1.33 -4.85 28.42
C ARG A 78 0.74 -3.45 28.58
N GLY A 79 0.68 -2.68 27.49
CA GLY A 79 0.07 -1.35 27.50
C GLY A 79 0.07 -0.63 26.15
N PRO A 80 -0.58 0.54 26.05
CA PRO A 80 -0.80 1.24 24.78
C PRO A 80 0.47 1.62 24.04
N ALA A 81 1.51 2.05 24.76
CA ALA A 81 2.79 2.41 24.16
C ALA A 81 3.51 1.20 23.54
N GLU A 82 3.39 0.03 24.16
CA GLU A 82 3.97 -1.22 23.65
C GLU A 82 3.18 -1.74 22.44
N ALA A 83 1.84 -1.68 22.49
CA ALA A 83 0.99 -1.95 21.34
C ALA A 83 1.37 -1.09 20.13
N GLY A 84 1.59 0.22 20.35
CA GLY A 84 2.05 1.13 19.32
C GLY A 84 3.38 0.72 18.68
N ARG A 85 4.41 0.42 19.48
CA ARG A 85 5.71 -0.05 18.97
C ARG A 85 5.60 -1.39 18.24
N LEU A 86 4.76 -2.29 18.73
CA LEU A 86 4.48 -3.56 18.06
C LEU A 86 3.92 -3.31 16.66
N LEU A 87 2.91 -2.44 16.54
CA LEU A 87 2.27 -2.17 15.25
C LEU A 87 3.19 -1.46 14.25
N ASP A 88 4.02 -0.53 14.70
CA ASP A 88 5.05 0.07 13.85
C ASP A 88 6.04 -1.01 13.34
N SER A 89 6.51 -1.88 14.24
CA SER A 89 7.49 -2.91 13.92
C SER A 89 6.92 -3.99 12.98
N TRP A 90 5.71 -4.48 13.26
CA TRP A 90 5.04 -5.48 12.44
C TRP A 90 4.62 -4.94 11.08
N GLY A 91 4.11 -3.70 11.03
CA GLY A 91 3.78 -3.03 9.78
C GLY A 91 5.03 -2.84 8.93
N GLY A 92 6.12 -2.31 9.50
CA GLY A 92 7.39 -2.16 8.81
C GLY A 92 7.97 -3.49 8.34
N ALA A 93 7.91 -4.54 9.16
CA ALA A 93 8.38 -5.88 8.78
C ALA A 93 7.58 -6.47 7.62
N LEU A 94 6.26 -6.24 7.58
CA LEU A 94 5.39 -6.63 6.48
C LEU A 94 5.77 -5.89 5.18
N TRP A 95 5.90 -4.56 5.23
CA TRP A 95 6.35 -3.74 4.10
C TRP A 95 7.70 -4.21 3.55
N GLN A 96 8.71 -4.36 4.42
CA GLN A 96 10.03 -4.85 4.01
C GLN A 96 9.98 -6.24 3.38
N SER A 97 9.11 -7.11 3.89
CA SER A 97 8.95 -8.46 3.35
C SER A 97 8.34 -8.43 1.95
N ALA A 98 7.36 -7.56 1.71
CA ALA A 98 6.77 -7.34 0.39
C ALA A 98 7.77 -6.77 -0.61
N VAL A 99 8.53 -5.74 -0.24
CA VAL A 99 9.59 -5.16 -1.10
C VAL A 99 10.66 -6.21 -1.44
N ARG A 100 11.20 -6.93 -0.45
CA ARG A 100 12.21 -7.97 -0.71
C ARG A 100 11.67 -9.12 -1.58
N ARG A 101 10.39 -9.48 -1.41
CA ARG A 101 9.73 -10.47 -2.25
C ARG A 101 9.62 -9.98 -3.69
N ALA A 102 9.12 -8.77 -3.91
CA ALA A 102 9.00 -8.13 -5.23
C ALA A 102 10.34 -8.01 -5.97
N GLN A 103 11.43 -7.95 -5.23
CA GLN A 103 12.80 -7.86 -5.75
C GLN A 103 13.52 -9.23 -5.83
N GLY A 104 12.82 -10.34 -5.58
CA GLY A 104 13.38 -11.70 -5.66
C GLY A 104 14.40 -12.03 -4.56
N GLN A 105 14.54 -11.21 -3.52
CA GLN A 105 15.49 -11.41 -2.42
C GLN A 105 14.95 -12.36 -1.34
N ARG A 106 13.64 -12.56 -1.30
CA ARG A 106 12.96 -13.49 -0.40
C ARG A 106 11.88 -14.26 -1.19
N PRO A 107 12.25 -15.19 -2.08
CA PRO A 107 11.27 -16.00 -2.77
C PRO A 107 10.53 -16.83 -1.72
N ALA A 108 9.24 -16.57 -1.57
CA ALA A 108 8.37 -17.26 -0.62
C ALA A 108 6.99 -17.44 -1.28
N GLY A 109 6.44 -18.63 -1.08
CA GLY A 109 5.24 -19.09 -1.79
C GLY A 109 5.48 -19.33 -3.29
N ASP A 110 4.40 -19.49 -4.04
CA ASP A 110 4.40 -19.84 -5.46
C ASP A 110 3.71 -18.79 -6.35
N LEU A 111 3.23 -17.69 -5.78
CA LEU A 111 2.78 -16.53 -6.56
C LEU A 111 3.98 -15.79 -7.20
N PRO A 112 3.72 -15.03 -8.29
CA PRO A 112 4.73 -14.20 -8.93
C PRO A 112 5.37 -13.23 -7.95
N ALA A 113 6.68 -13.02 -8.04
CA ALA A 113 7.40 -12.17 -7.11
C ALA A 113 6.84 -10.73 -7.10
N GLY A 114 6.48 -10.19 -8.27
CA GLY A 114 5.98 -8.81 -8.43
C GLY A 114 4.56 -8.55 -7.94
N ASP A 115 3.80 -9.60 -7.62
CA ASP A 115 2.41 -9.56 -7.21
C ASP A 115 2.21 -8.68 -5.95
N ASP A 116 1.35 -7.67 -6.06
CA ASP A 116 1.03 -6.70 -5.00
C ASP A 116 -0.05 -7.22 -4.02
N ARG A 117 -0.88 -8.16 -4.46
CA ARG A 117 -2.04 -8.67 -3.72
C ARG A 117 -1.67 -9.29 -2.37
N PRO A 118 -0.56 -10.06 -2.22
CA PRO A 118 -0.18 -10.62 -0.92
C PRO A 118 0.01 -9.58 0.18
N LEU A 119 0.56 -8.39 -0.13
CA LEU A 119 0.71 -7.32 0.86
C LEU A 119 -0.67 -6.81 1.31
N TYR A 120 -1.54 -6.50 0.35
CA TYR A 120 -2.88 -5.97 0.60
C TYR A 120 -3.71 -6.93 1.47
N TRP A 121 -3.84 -8.20 1.06
CA TRP A 121 -4.66 -9.18 1.78
C TRP A 121 -4.09 -9.52 3.16
N THR A 122 -2.76 -9.53 3.32
CA THR A 122 -2.13 -9.71 4.64
C THR A 122 -2.46 -8.55 5.57
N ARG A 123 -2.41 -7.31 5.06
CA ARG A 123 -2.75 -6.10 5.82
C ARG A 123 -4.22 -6.14 6.28
N LEU A 124 -5.14 -6.55 5.40
CA LEU A 124 -6.55 -6.72 5.76
C LEU A 124 -6.76 -7.80 6.82
N ALA A 125 -6.15 -8.98 6.66
CA ALA A 125 -6.25 -10.05 7.65
C ALA A 125 -5.74 -9.62 9.04
N MET A 126 -4.60 -8.92 9.08
CA MET A 126 -4.03 -8.42 10.34
C MET A 126 -4.87 -7.30 10.96
N THR A 127 -5.41 -6.37 10.17
CA THR A 127 -6.30 -5.32 10.71
C THR A 127 -7.62 -5.88 11.22
N ALA A 128 -8.14 -6.96 10.62
CA ALA A 128 -9.31 -7.68 11.15
C ALA A 128 -9.01 -8.34 12.51
N GLN A 129 -7.81 -8.91 12.68
CA GLN A 129 -7.37 -9.44 13.97
C GLN A 129 -7.19 -8.33 15.01
N LEU A 130 -6.60 -7.18 14.63
CA LEU A 130 -6.47 -6.01 15.50
C LEU A 130 -7.84 -5.47 15.94
N ALA A 131 -8.84 -5.46 15.06
CA ALA A 131 -10.19 -5.03 15.41
C ALA A 131 -10.84 -5.93 16.47
N ARG A 132 -10.54 -7.23 16.46
CA ARG A 132 -11.05 -8.23 17.40
C ARG A 132 -10.21 -8.37 18.67
N TRP A 133 -9.04 -7.73 18.74
CA TRP A 133 -8.18 -7.81 19.91
C TRP A 133 -8.78 -7.07 21.11
N ASP A 134 -8.82 -7.77 22.24
CA ASP A 134 -9.39 -7.28 23.50
C ASP A 134 -8.35 -7.32 24.63
N PRO A 135 -7.50 -6.28 24.75
CA PRO A 135 -6.52 -6.20 25.83
C PRO A 135 -7.15 -5.87 27.18
N GLY A 136 -6.52 -6.29 28.27
CA GLY A 136 -6.87 -5.90 29.64
C GLY A 136 -6.57 -4.42 29.99
N PHE A 137 -6.30 -3.57 29.00
CA PHE A 137 -6.01 -2.14 29.15
C PHE A 137 -6.68 -1.34 28.03
N ALA A 138 -7.02 -0.07 28.30
CA ALA A 138 -7.66 0.78 27.31
C ALA A 138 -6.74 1.06 26.11
N VAL A 139 -7.29 0.99 24.90
CA VAL A 139 -6.57 1.27 23.64
C VAL A 139 -7.38 2.15 22.72
N ASP A 140 -6.70 3.06 22.03
CA ASP A 140 -7.24 3.77 20.87
C ASP A 140 -7.03 2.91 19.62
N ARG A 141 -8.04 2.08 19.30
CA ARG A 141 -7.97 1.14 18.16
C ARG A 141 -7.80 1.86 16.81
N PRO A 142 -8.54 2.95 16.50
CA PRO A 142 -8.30 3.72 15.29
C PRO A 142 -6.85 4.24 15.16
N ALA A 143 -6.27 4.82 16.22
CA ALA A 143 -4.89 5.30 16.19
C ALA A 143 -3.89 4.15 15.99
N LEU A 144 -4.10 3.01 16.65
CA LEU A 144 -3.30 1.80 16.47
C LEU A 144 -3.39 1.26 15.02
N ARG A 145 -4.59 1.17 14.45
CA ARG A 145 -4.79 0.79 13.04
C ARG A 145 -4.03 1.74 12.11
N SER A 146 -4.14 3.05 12.32
CA SER A 146 -3.44 4.05 11.50
C SER A 146 -1.92 3.86 11.53
N ARG A 147 -1.33 3.56 12.69
CA ARG A 147 0.11 3.30 12.81
C ARG A 147 0.55 2.07 12.02
N PHE A 148 -0.20 0.97 12.16
CA PHE A 148 0.07 -0.26 11.40
C PHE A 148 -0.06 -0.04 9.90
N GLU A 149 -1.10 0.67 9.46
CA GLU A 149 -1.35 1.02 8.06
C GLU A 149 -0.22 1.89 7.50
N ASP A 150 0.14 2.99 8.16
CA ASP A 150 1.24 3.87 7.73
C ASP A 150 2.56 3.07 7.60
N ALA A 151 2.89 2.23 8.58
CA ALA A 151 4.10 1.42 8.54
C ALA A 151 4.10 0.34 7.44
N SER A 152 2.97 -0.36 7.24
CA SER A 152 2.82 -1.43 6.24
C SER A 152 2.63 -0.94 4.79
N ARG A 153 2.53 0.37 4.60
CA ARG A 153 2.42 1.07 3.31
C ARG A 153 3.72 1.76 2.88
N GLY A 154 4.75 1.67 3.72
CA GLY A 154 6.05 2.31 3.48
C GLY A 154 6.11 3.79 3.87
N LEU A 155 5.08 4.37 4.51
CA LEU A 155 5.11 5.78 4.91
C LEU A 155 6.22 6.06 5.94
N THR A 156 6.58 5.06 6.75
CA THR A 156 7.64 5.16 7.75
C THR A 156 9.00 4.61 7.27
N ASP A 157 9.05 3.91 6.13
CA ASP A 157 10.28 3.40 5.50
C ASP A 157 10.46 3.96 4.07
N ASN A 158 10.54 5.28 3.98
CA ASN A 158 10.74 5.96 2.70
C ASN A 158 11.92 6.94 2.68
N ALA A 159 12.77 6.90 3.71
CA ALA A 159 13.98 7.73 3.72
C ALA A 159 14.98 7.25 2.66
N PHE A 160 15.53 8.20 1.90
CA PHE A 160 16.64 7.95 0.98
C PHE A 160 17.91 7.62 1.76
N ARG A 161 18.77 6.78 1.18
CA ARG A 161 20.09 6.51 1.75
C ARG A 161 21.01 7.68 1.38
N PRO A 162 21.76 8.26 2.33
CA PRO A 162 22.75 9.28 2.00
C PRO A 162 23.78 8.72 1.02
N ALA A 163 23.79 9.26 -0.21
CA ALA A 163 24.70 8.85 -1.26
C ALA A 163 24.99 10.03 -2.19
N PRO A 164 26.21 10.59 -2.17
CA PRO A 164 26.60 11.68 -3.08
C PRO A 164 26.41 11.28 -4.55
N GLY A 165 25.88 12.21 -5.35
CA GLY A 165 25.67 12.00 -6.79
C GLY A 165 24.53 11.05 -7.16
N VAL A 166 23.74 10.56 -6.19
CA VAL A 166 22.56 9.72 -6.45
C VAL A 166 21.31 10.59 -6.39
N ARG A 167 20.56 10.61 -7.48
CA ARG A 167 19.27 11.32 -7.57
C ARG A 167 18.19 10.59 -6.77
N ARG A 168 17.29 11.33 -6.12
CA ARG A 168 16.27 10.80 -5.21
C ARG A 168 14.90 10.88 -5.86
N VAL A 169 14.36 9.74 -6.28
CA VAL A 169 13.05 9.65 -6.95
C VAL A 169 12.03 9.10 -5.96
N PHE A 170 10.99 9.87 -5.67
CA PHE A 170 9.90 9.41 -4.79
C PHE A 170 8.63 9.12 -5.58
N ILE A 171 8.06 7.94 -5.41
CA ILE A 171 6.85 7.54 -6.11
C ILE A 171 5.74 7.06 -5.17
N SER A 172 4.51 7.05 -5.65
CA SER A 172 3.42 6.31 -5.02
C SER A 172 2.81 5.30 -5.99
N GLY A 173 2.28 4.21 -5.45
CA GLY A 173 1.32 3.33 -6.11
C GLY A 173 0.05 3.20 -5.27
N PHE A 174 -0.89 2.36 -5.70
CA PHE A 174 -2.14 2.09 -4.98
C PHE A 174 -2.34 0.61 -4.68
N ASP A 175 -3.14 0.33 -3.65
CA ASP A 175 -3.69 -1.01 -3.40
C ASP A 175 -4.59 -1.48 -4.57
N PRO A 176 -4.87 -2.79 -4.68
CA PRO A 176 -5.92 -3.33 -5.55
C PRO A 176 -7.30 -2.73 -5.29
N PHE A 177 -8.12 -2.62 -6.35
CA PHE A 177 -9.48 -2.07 -6.27
C PHE A 177 -10.46 -2.75 -7.25
N GLY A 178 -11.75 -2.48 -7.07
CA GLY A 178 -12.83 -3.13 -7.84
C GLY A 178 -12.98 -4.63 -7.53
N LEU A 179 -12.68 -5.00 -6.29
CA LEU A 179 -12.55 -6.39 -5.82
C LEU A 179 -13.89 -7.12 -5.66
N ASP A 180 -15.01 -6.40 -5.63
CA ASP A 180 -16.35 -7.03 -5.65
C ASP A 180 -16.67 -7.62 -7.03
N ALA A 181 -16.18 -6.99 -8.09
CA ALA A 181 -16.37 -7.47 -9.45
C ALA A 181 -15.38 -8.59 -9.80
N GLU A 182 -14.13 -8.47 -9.35
CA GLU A 182 -13.11 -9.51 -9.54
C GLU A 182 -12.08 -9.42 -8.40
N LEU A 183 -12.19 -10.34 -7.45
CA LEU A 183 -11.34 -10.43 -6.25
C LEU A 183 -9.85 -10.63 -6.59
N ARG A 184 -9.55 -11.22 -7.75
CA ARG A 184 -8.17 -11.50 -8.18
C ARG A 184 -7.47 -10.28 -8.78
N ARG A 185 -8.15 -9.13 -8.94
CA ARG A 185 -7.50 -7.92 -9.47
C ARG A 185 -6.28 -7.56 -8.64
N ALA A 186 -5.21 -7.23 -9.35
CA ALA A 186 -3.99 -6.62 -8.82
C ALA A 186 -3.94 -5.15 -9.27
N ASN A 187 -3.02 -4.37 -8.72
CA ASN A 187 -2.77 -3.01 -9.18
C ASN A 187 -1.31 -2.86 -9.64
N PRO A 188 -1.05 -2.70 -10.95
CA PRO A 188 0.32 -2.59 -11.46
C PRO A 188 1.10 -1.41 -10.88
N SER A 189 0.43 -0.35 -10.41
CA SER A 189 1.09 0.75 -9.70
C SER A 189 1.64 0.31 -8.34
N GLY A 190 0.92 -0.55 -7.62
CA GLY A 190 1.38 -1.20 -6.38
C GLY A 190 2.55 -2.14 -6.64
N SER A 191 2.46 -2.97 -7.67
CA SER A 191 3.54 -3.88 -8.10
C SER A 191 4.82 -3.09 -8.42
N ALA A 192 4.70 -1.96 -9.13
CA ALA A 192 5.82 -1.08 -9.43
C ALA A 192 6.44 -0.42 -8.19
N ALA A 193 5.61 0.09 -7.26
CA ALA A 193 6.07 0.65 -6.00
C ALA A 193 6.91 -0.37 -5.20
N LEU A 194 6.43 -1.61 -5.07
CA LEU A 194 7.13 -2.67 -4.35
C LEU A 194 8.44 -3.07 -5.03
N ARG A 195 8.42 -3.21 -6.35
CA ARG A 195 9.60 -3.64 -7.13
C ARG A 195 10.70 -2.59 -7.15
N LEU A 196 10.35 -1.31 -7.09
CA LEU A 196 11.29 -0.19 -7.21
C LEU A 196 11.76 0.39 -5.88
N SER A 197 10.98 0.29 -4.79
CA SER A 197 11.36 0.91 -3.51
C SER A 197 12.72 0.41 -3.00
N GLY A 198 13.64 1.33 -2.74
CA GLY A 198 15.00 1.07 -2.31
C GLY A 198 15.96 0.60 -3.42
N ARG A 199 15.52 0.51 -4.69
CA ARG A 199 16.39 0.14 -5.81
C ARG A 199 17.21 1.34 -6.28
N ARG A 200 18.42 1.03 -6.75
CA ARG A 200 19.17 1.92 -7.63
C ARG A 200 18.84 1.62 -9.09
N ILE A 201 18.57 2.66 -9.85
CA ILE A 201 18.37 2.62 -11.30
C ILE A 201 19.39 3.55 -11.98
N THR A 202 19.60 3.36 -13.28
CA THR A 202 20.41 4.24 -14.12
C THR A 202 19.45 5.08 -14.93
N LEU A 203 19.55 6.41 -14.82
CA LEU A 203 18.72 7.34 -15.57
C LEU A 203 19.17 7.40 -17.04
N ALA A 204 18.35 7.99 -17.90
CA ALA A 204 18.60 8.08 -19.34
C ALA A 204 19.91 8.82 -19.69
N ASP A 205 20.39 9.72 -18.82
CA ASP A 205 21.68 10.42 -18.95
C ASP A 205 22.87 9.63 -18.40
N GLY A 206 22.65 8.40 -17.90
CA GLY A 206 23.66 7.53 -17.29
C GLY A 206 23.89 7.77 -15.79
N SER A 207 23.27 8.77 -15.17
CA SER A 207 23.43 9.06 -13.75
C SER A 207 22.64 8.08 -12.86
N PRO A 208 23.10 7.81 -11.62
CA PRO A 208 22.39 6.89 -10.73
C PRO A 208 21.24 7.58 -9.98
N ALA A 209 20.14 6.85 -9.76
CA ALA A 209 19.05 7.27 -8.89
C ALA A 209 18.64 6.18 -7.89
N GLU A 210 18.22 6.58 -6.69
CA GLU A 210 17.51 5.74 -5.73
C GLU A 210 16.02 6.05 -5.80
N VAL A 211 15.20 5.00 -5.95
CA VAL A 211 13.74 5.13 -5.89
C VAL A 211 13.25 4.80 -4.49
N ARG A 212 12.35 5.60 -3.93
CA ARG A 212 11.57 5.28 -2.73
C ARG A 212 10.10 5.37 -3.04
N ALA A 213 9.32 4.49 -2.43
CA ALA A 213 7.90 4.39 -2.75
C ALA A 213 7.02 4.23 -1.51
N VAL A 214 5.73 4.57 -1.69
CA VAL A 214 4.63 4.21 -0.80
C VAL A 214 3.50 3.55 -1.59
N VAL A 215 2.66 2.77 -0.92
CA VAL A 215 1.42 2.22 -1.50
C VAL A 215 0.21 2.78 -0.75
N LEU A 216 -0.58 3.59 -1.44
CA LEU A 216 -1.73 4.31 -0.88
C LEU A 216 -3.02 3.48 -0.98
N PRO A 217 -3.96 3.65 -0.03
CA PRO A 217 -5.25 2.98 -0.07
C PRO A 217 -6.16 3.57 -1.14
N VAL A 218 -7.05 2.76 -1.69
CA VAL A 218 -8.16 3.24 -2.52
C VAL A 218 -9.36 3.49 -1.60
N ARG A 219 -9.23 4.51 -0.75
CA ARG A 219 -10.22 4.91 0.27
C ARG A 219 -10.25 6.42 0.45
N TYR A 220 -11.43 7.05 0.33
CA TYR A 220 -11.57 8.51 0.47
C TYR A 220 -11.26 8.99 1.88
N ALA A 221 -11.63 8.23 2.91
CA ALA A 221 -11.41 8.61 4.31
C ALA A 221 -9.93 8.81 4.65
N ASP A 222 -9.02 8.01 4.08
CA ASP A 222 -7.58 8.16 4.29
C ASP A 222 -7.02 9.41 3.61
N PHE A 223 -7.56 9.77 2.44
CA PHE A 223 -7.23 11.00 1.72
C PHE A 223 -7.73 12.23 2.48
N ASP A 224 -8.95 12.17 3.00
CA ASP A 224 -9.54 13.22 3.85
C ASP A 224 -8.73 13.41 5.14
N ALA A 225 -8.19 12.32 5.69
CA ALA A 225 -7.27 12.32 6.82
C ALA A 225 -5.83 12.76 6.47
N GLY A 226 -5.56 13.14 5.21
CA GLY A 226 -4.28 13.71 4.78
C GLY A 226 -3.15 12.70 4.55
N ILE A 227 -3.45 11.46 4.16
CA ILE A 227 -2.42 10.44 3.93
C ILE A 227 -1.41 10.84 2.84
N VAL A 228 -1.85 11.57 1.81
CA VAL A 228 -0.98 12.06 0.75
C VAL A 228 0.03 13.06 1.32
N GLU A 229 -0.44 14.03 2.08
CA GLU A 229 0.41 15.01 2.74
C GLU A 229 1.39 14.35 3.72
N ARG A 230 0.94 13.38 4.52
CA ARG A 230 1.83 12.61 5.42
C ARG A 230 2.92 11.84 4.66
N ALA A 231 2.60 11.28 3.49
CA ALA A 231 3.56 10.53 2.68
C ALA A 231 4.57 11.45 1.96
N PHE A 232 4.10 12.56 1.37
CA PHE A 232 4.92 13.39 0.49
C PHE A 232 5.62 14.55 1.22
N ALA A 233 5.06 15.13 2.29
CA ALA A 233 5.67 16.26 2.98
C ALA A 233 7.11 16.00 3.45
N PRO A 234 7.46 14.83 4.02
CA PRO A 234 8.85 14.54 4.43
C PRO A 234 9.84 14.45 3.26
N ARG A 235 9.35 14.26 2.03
CA ARG A 235 10.14 14.20 0.80
C ARG A 235 10.16 15.53 0.05
N LEU A 236 9.29 16.46 0.40
CA LEU A 236 9.24 17.78 -0.21
C LEU A 236 9.83 18.85 0.70
N ALA A 237 9.79 18.65 2.02
CA ALA A 237 10.49 19.48 2.99
C ALA A 237 12.00 19.41 2.70
N GLY A 238 12.62 20.56 2.44
CA GLY A 238 14.03 20.66 2.10
C GLY A 238 14.95 19.95 3.10
N GLY A 239 16.14 19.55 2.64
CA GLY A 239 17.16 18.90 3.47
C GLY A 239 17.64 17.57 2.90
N PRO A 240 18.41 16.80 3.69
CA PRO A 240 19.07 15.57 3.22
C PRO A 240 18.07 14.47 2.84
N ALA A 241 16.84 14.55 3.35
CA ALA A 241 15.75 13.61 3.12
C ALA A 241 14.84 13.97 1.94
N ALA A 242 14.99 15.16 1.33
CA ALA A 242 14.16 15.60 0.22
C ALA A 242 14.32 14.71 -1.01
N ALA A 243 13.27 14.54 -1.80
CA ALA A 243 13.36 13.99 -3.14
C ALA A 243 13.93 15.06 -4.09
N ASP A 244 14.34 14.62 -5.27
CA ASP A 244 14.70 15.49 -6.38
C ASP A 244 13.63 15.47 -7.50
N VAL A 245 12.76 14.44 -7.51
CA VAL A 245 11.60 14.27 -8.40
C VAL A 245 10.52 13.48 -7.67
N ILE A 246 9.25 13.83 -7.89
CA ILE A 246 8.11 13.04 -7.45
C ILE A 246 7.27 12.55 -8.63
N THR A 247 6.80 11.31 -8.59
CA THR A 247 5.84 10.80 -9.59
C THR A 247 4.80 9.94 -8.91
N THR A 248 3.54 10.33 -9.00
CA THR A 248 2.44 9.47 -8.56
C THR A 248 2.09 8.51 -9.68
N VAL A 249 1.91 7.22 -9.37
CA VAL A 249 1.59 6.18 -10.37
C VAL A 249 0.23 5.57 -10.04
N SER A 250 -0.61 5.37 -11.06
CA SER A 250 -1.95 4.76 -10.91
C SER A 250 -2.26 3.86 -12.10
N GLN A 251 -3.23 2.96 -11.97
CA GLN A 251 -3.71 2.21 -13.12
C GLN A 251 -4.72 3.06 -13.90
N GLY A 252 -4.56 3.19 -15.22
CA GLY A 252 -5.46 3.95 -16.09
C GLY A 252 -6.08 3.09 -17.18
N TYR A 253 -5.65 3.27 -18.42
CA TYR A 253 -6.38 2.86 -19.63
C TYR A 253 -5.90 1.52 -20.19
N PRO A 254 -6.71 0.76 -20.96
CA PRO A 254 -6.23 -0.46 -21.60
C PRO A 254 -5.10 -0.20 -22.60
N GLY A 255 -3.98 -0.90 -22.44
CA GLY A 255 -2.91 -0.99 -23.45
C GLY A 255 -2.05 0.25 -23.67
N ILE A 256 -2.16 1.29 -22.86
CA ILE A 256 -1.38 2.53 -23.00
C ILE A 256 -0.91 3.06 -21.64
N PHE A 257 0.21 3.77 -21.63
CA PHE A 257 0.58 4.67 -20.54
C PHE A 257 0.16 6.10 -20.89
N THR A 258 -0.24 6.86 -19.88
CA THR A 258 -0.46 8.30 -20.02
C THR A 258 0.30 9.06 -18.95
N LEU A 259 1.12 10.02 -19.38
CA LEU A 259 1.62 11.08 -18.52
C LEU A 259 0.54 12.17 -18.50
N GLU A 260 -0.02 12.45 -17.34
CA GLU A 260 -1.10 13.44 -17.25
C GLU A 260 -0.53 14.85 -17.29
N ALA A 261 -1.03 15.68 -18.21
CA ALA A 261 -0.63 17.08 -18.30
C ALA A 261 -1.22 17.92 -17.16
N TRP A 262 -2.40 17.53 -16.64
CA TRP A 262 -3.16 18.31 -15.67
C TRP A 262 -3.74 17.45 -14.54
N ALA A 263 -3.54 17.89 -13.30
CA ALA A 263 -4.29 17.38 -12.14
C ALA A 263 -5.39 18.37 -11.75
N GLY A 264 -6.62 17.89 -11.58
CA GLY A 264 -7.79 18.69 -11.23
C GLY A 264 -8.08 18.67 -9.73
N ARG A 265 -8.62 19.78 -9.20
CA ARG A 265 -8.89 19.95 -7.76
C ARG A 265 -10.09 19.16 -7.23
N ALA A 266 -11.03 18.79 -8.10
CA ALA A 266 -12.33 18.27 -7.69
C ALA A 266 -12.40 16.73 -7.64
N ARG A 267 -13.40 16.24 -6.91
CA ARG A 267 -13.97 14.89 -6.99
C ARG A 267 -15.25 14.94 -7.81
N SER A 268 -15.43 13.98 -8.70
CA SER A 268 -16.62 13.86 -9.56
C SER A 268 -16.93 12.41 -9.96
N ALA A 269 -16.51 11.45 -9.15
CA ALA A 269 -16.51 10.03 -9.52
C ALA A 269 -17.78 9.25 -9.16
N ASP A 270 -18.78 9.87 -8.54
CA ASP A 270 -20.02 9.15 -8.19
C ASP A 270 -20.74 8.67 -9.48
N PRO A 271 -21.31 7.44 -9.49
CA PRO A 271 -21.53 6.55 -8.35
C PRO A 271 -20.43 5.48 -8.14
N TYR A 272 -19.20 5.69 -8.64
CA TYR A 272 -18.12 4.71 -8.48
C TYR A 272 -17.51 4.75 -7.06
N PRO A 273 -17.67 3.69 -6.26
CA PRO A 273 -17.24 3.70 -4.86
C PRO A 273 -15.74 3.42 -4.68
N ASP A 274 -15.23 3.70 -3.49
CA ASP A 274 -13.93 3.22 -3.02
C ASP A 274 -13.97 1.77 -2.50
N ASN A 275 -12.84 1.24 -2.01
CA ASN A 275 -12.77 -0.14 -1.52
C ASN A 275 -13.69 -0.43 -0.32
N THR A 276 -14.16 0.60 0.39
CA THR A 276 -15.09 0.48 1.51
C THR A 276 -16.56 0.68 1.11
N GLY A 277 -16.83 0.96 -0.18
CA GLY A 277 -18.16 1.28 -0.67
C GLY A 277 -18.53 2.75 -0.52
N ALA A 278 -17.60 3.62 -0.10
CA ALA A 278 -17.87 5.04 0.07
C ALA A 278 -17.81 5.78 -1.28
N LEU A 279 -18.72 6.74 -1.45
CA LEU A 279 -18.76 7.60 -2.62
C LEU A 279 -17.85 8.83 -2.45
N SER A 280 -17.47 9.43 -3.58
CA SER A 280 -16.64 10.62 -3.62
C SER A 280 -17.37 11.86 -3.09
N GLY A 281 -18.70 11.85 -3.20
CA GLY A 281 -19.60 12.95 -2.86
C GLY A 281 -19.81 13.96 -3.97
N GLY A 282 -19.23 13.74 -5.16
CA GLY A 282 -19.40 14.59 -6.34
C GLY A 282 -19.69 13.79 -7.60
N THR A 283 -20.50 14.36 -8.48
CA THR A 283 -20.74 13.86 -9.84
C THR A 283 -20.06 14.77 -10.85
N ARG A 284 -20.05 14.35 -12.12
CA ARG A 284 -19.60 15.22 -13.22
C ARG A 284 -20.34 16.57 -13.21
N GLU A 285 -21.65 16.57 -13.02
CA GLU A 285 -22.50 17.78 -13.01
C GLU A 285 -22.34 18.61 -11.72
N HIS A 286 -22.03 17.94 -10.61
CA HIS A 286 -21.89 18.55 -9.30
C HIS A 286 -20.56 18.13 -8.65
N PRO A 287 -19.42 18.62 -9.17
CA PRO A 287 -18.11 18.31 -8.63
C PRO A 287 -17.94 18.95 -7.25
N VAL A 288 -17.22 18.26 -6.37
CA VAL A 288 -16.95 18.73 -5.00
C VAL A 288 -15.46 18.86 -4.72
N THR A 289 -15.08 19.79 -3.86
CA THR A 289 -13.71 19.85 -3.35
C THR A 289 -13.53 18.81 -2.26
N ALA A 290 -12.48 17.99 -2.35
CA ALA A 290 -12.18 17.00 -1.33
C ALA A 290 -11.89 17.65 0.04
N PRO A 291 -12.35 17.06 1.17
CA PRO A 291 -12.01 17.51 2.51
C PRO A 291 -10.50 17.65 2.75
N GLY A 292 -10.12 18.67 3.52
CA GLY A 292 -8.71 18.95 3.84
C GLY A 292 -7.93 19.69 2.74
N LEU A 293 -8.52 19.91 1.56
CA LEU A 293 -7.93 20.80 0.54
C LEU A 293 -8.22 22.28 0.89
N GLY A 294 -7.16 23.06 1.10
CA GLY A 294 -7.26 24.52 1.19
C GLY A 294 -7.57 25.18 -0.17
N PRO A 295 -7.62 26.53 -0.22
CA PRO A 295 -7.63 27.27 -1.47
C PRO A 295 -6.45 26.87 -2.37
N GLY A 296 -6.65 26.81 -3.68
CA GLY A 296 -5.62 26.41 -4.63
C GLY A 296 -6.07 26.60 -6.08
N ALA A 297 -5.14 26.41 -7.01
CA ALA A 297 -5.46 26.42 -8.44
C ALA A 297 -6.44 25.28 -8.77
N GLU A 298 -7.37 25.52 -9.69
CA GLU A 298 -8.33 24.49 -10.11
C GLU A 298 -7.64 23.35 -10.86
N PHE A 299 -6.60 23.67 -11.63
CA PHE A 299 -5.75 22.70 -12.32
C PHE A 299 -4.27 22.99 -12.05
N ILE A 300 -3.48 21.93 -11.91
CA ILE A 300 -2.03 21.99 -11.75
C ILE A 300 -1.38 21.25 -12.91
N ALA A 301 -0.53 21.96 -13.67
CA ALA A 301 0.22 21.37 -14.76
C ALA A 301 1.33 20.43 -14.24
N THR A 302 1.59 19.36 -14.99
CA THR A 302 2.80 18.56 -14.80
C THR A 302 4.05 19.39 -15.03
N THR A 303 5.10 19.06 -14.28
CA THR A 303 6.45 19.63 -14.44
C THR A 303 7.47 18.55 -14.75
N LEU A 304 7.03 17.32 -14.99
CA LEU A 304 7.87 16.25 -15.55
C LEU A 304 8.21 16.56 -17.01
N PRO A 305 9.36 16.10 -17.53
CA PRO A 305 9.79 16.37 -18.89
C PRO A 305 8.98 15.53 -19.90
N ALA A 306 7.79 16.00 -20.25
CA ALA A 306 6.82 15.25 -21.04
C ALA A 306 7.40 14.72 -22.37
N ASP A 307 8.02 15.58 -23.17
CA ASP A 307 8.59 15.19 -24.47
C ASP A 307 9.69 14.12 -24.34
N ALA A 308 10.49 14.18 -23.26
CA ALA A 308 11.53 13.19 -23.02
C ALA A 308 10.94 11.83 -22.63
N VAL A 309 9.83 11.82 -21.90
CA VAL A 309 9.13 10.59 -21.48
C VAL A 309 8.37 9.97 -22.65
N THR A 310 7.52 10.76 -23.32
CA THR A 310 6.67 10.28 -24.40
C THR A 310 7.47 9.98 -25.66
N GLY A 311 8.58 10.68 -25.91
CA GLY A 311 9.44 10.38 -27.06
C GLY A 311 10.30 9.11 -26.92
N ALA A 312 10.59 8.67 -25.69
CA ALA A 312 11.61 7.65 -25.44
C ALA A 312 11.04 6.25 -25.15
N VAL A 313 9.85 6.14 -24.55
CA VAL A 313 9.26 4.86 -24.15
C VAL A 313 7.99 4.63 -24.98
N GLN A 314 8.07 3.68 -25.91
CA GLN A 314 6.99 3.39 -26.88
C GLN A 314 6.66 1.90 -27.03
N ALA A 315 7.32 1.03 -26.26
CA ALA A 315 7.09 -0.41 -26.30
C ALA A 315 7.42 -1.07 -24.94
N PRO A 316 6.71 -2.16 -24.56
CA PRO A 316 5.58 -2.78 -25.27
C PRO A 316 4.30 -1.93 -25.32
N TYR A 317 4.16 -0.93 -24.45
CA TYR A 317 3.04 0.00 -24.48
C TYR A 317 3.50 1.40 -24.93
N PRO A 318 2.70 2.15 -25.70
CA PRO A 318 3.03 3.54 -26.01
C PRO A 318 2.73 4.44 -24.80
N VAL A 319 3.58 5.45 -24.60
CA VAL A 319 3.37 6.50 -23.60
C VAL A 319 2.89 7.78 -24.29
N PHE A 320 1.72 8.26 -23.91
CA PHE A 320 1.14 9.50 -24.43
C PHE A 320 1.13 10.60 -23.37
N LEU A 321 1.21 11.87 -23.82
CA LEU A 321 0.85 13.00 -22.97
C LEU A 321 -0.67 13.16 -23.06
N ASN A 322 -1.37 13.00 -21.95
CA ASN A 322 -2.81 13.22 -21.90
C ASN A 322 -3.10 14.65 -21.45
N THR A 323 -3.64 15.46 -22.36
CA THR A 323 -4.01 16.86 -22.12
C THR A 323 -5.48 17.05 -21.77
N GLU A 324 -6.28 15.99 -21.86
CA GLU A 324 -7.72 16.09 -21.69
C GLU A 324 -8.11 16.43 -20.24
N VAL A 325 -9.09 17.32 -20.09
CA VAL A 325 -9.72 17.67 -18.81
C VAL A 325 -11.21 17.88 -18.99
N THR A 326 -11.98 17.74 -17.91
CA THR A 326 -13.36 18.23 -17.83
C THR A 326 -13.40 19.45 -16.92
N GLU A 327 -14.00 20.53 -17.41
CA GLU A 327 -14.08 21.81 -16.70
C GLU A 327 -15.48 22.39 -16.71
N ILE A 328 -15.77 23.30 -15.77
CA ILE A 328 -16.86 24.26 -15.92
C ILE A 328 -16.22 25.59 -16.34
N PRO A 329 -16.48 26.09 -17.58
CA PRO A 329 -15.85 27.32 -18.06
C PRO A 329 -16.16 28.54 -17.19
N ALA A 330 -15.31 29.55 -17.25
CA ALA A 330 -15.53 30.81 -16.53
C ALA A 330 -16.91 31.42 -16.91
N GLY A 331 -17.74 31.68 -15.90
CA GLY A 331 -19.12 32.16 -16.09
C GLY A 331 -20.14 31.10 -16.54
N GLY A 332 -19.70 29.86 -16.76
CA GLY A 332 -20.54 28.72 -17.08
C GLY A 332 -21.08 27.99 -15.85
N THR A 333 -22.05 27.11 -16.09
CA THR A 333 -22.69 26.28 -15.05
C THR A 333 -22.67 24.79 -15.38
N ALA A 334 -22.27 24.41 -16.60
CA ALA A 334 -22.28 23.03 -17.07
C ALA A 334 -20.86 22.55 -17.38
N PRO A 335 -20.51 21.28 -17.08
CA PRO A 335 -19.24 20.68 -17.45
C PRO A 335 -19.08 20.51 -18.96
N VAL A 336 -17.87 20.75 -19.46
CA VAL A 336 -17.45 20.51 -20.84
C VAL A 336 -16.09 19.82 -20.86
N ASP A 337 -15.89 18.94 -21.84
CA ASP A 337 -14.61 18.26 -22.04
C ASP A 337 -13.71 19.12 -22.94
N ARG A 338 -12.42 19.15 -22.64
CA ARG A 338 -11.39 19.92 -23.33
C ARG A 338 -10.23 19.01 -23.68
N ALA A 339 -10.00 18.80 -24.97
CA ALA A 339 -8.88 17.99 -25.44
C ALA A 339 -7.52 18.62 -25.11
N ASP A 340 -7.42 19.96 -25.13
CA ASP A 340 -6.16 20.70 -25.06
C ASP A 340 -5.91 21.39 -23.70
N GLY A 341 -6.49 20.85 -22.63
CA GLY A 341 -6.34 21.38 -21.27
C GLY A 341 -7.37 22.46 -20.89
N PRO A 342 -7.25 23.02 -19.67
CA PRO A 342 -8.24 23.91 -19.10
C PRO A 342 -8.18 25.33 -19.68
N THR A 343 -9.33 25.98 -19.77
CA THR A 343 -9.45 27.39 -20.16
C THR A 343 -9.20 28.32 -18.96
N PRO A 344 -8.70 29.55 -19.18
CA PRO A 344 -8.42 30.48 -18.09
C PRO A 344 -9.66 30.78 -17.23
N GLY A 345 -9.51 30.62 -15.91
CA GLY A 345 -10.57 30.90 -14.93
C GLY A 345 -11.67 29.83 -14.84
N SER A 346 -11.51 28.69 -15.53
CA SER A 346 -12.43 27.56 -15.39
C SER A 346 -12.29 26.87 -14.02
N ARG A 347 -13.31 26.11 -13.66
CA ARG A 347 -13.35 25.27 -12.46
C ARG A 347 -13.13 23.81 -12.83
N ALA A 348 -12.42 23.07 -11.99
CA ALA A 348 -12.14 21.67 -12.26
C ALA A 348 -13.35 20.79 -12.02
N VAL A 349 -13.54 19.82 -12.92
CA VAL A 349 -14.40 18.65 -12.72
C VAL A 349 -13.50 17.43 -12.69
N GLU A 350 -12.70 17.22 -13.75
CA GLU A 350 -11.78 16.10 -13.90
C GLU A 350 -10.44 16.58 -14.43
N GLY A 351 -9.34 16.11 -13.84
CA GLY A 351 -8.01 16.21 -14.47
C GLY A 351 -7.78 15.05 -15.45
N GLY A 352 -6.54 14.90 -15.92
CA GLY A 352 -6.19 13.78 -16.81
C GLY A 352 -6.40 12.41 -16.16
N GLY A 353 -6.40 12.33 -14.82
CA GLY A 353 -6.76 11.12 -14.07
C GLY A 353 -8.24 10.93 -13.77
N GLY A 354 -9.13 11.69 -14.41
CA GLY A 354 -10.57 11.68 -14.15
C GLY A 354 -10.97 12.39 -12.85
N GLY A 355 -12.12 11.99 -12.30
CA GLY A 355 -12.69 12.53 -11.05
C GLY A 355 -12.42 11.72 -9.77
N TYR A 356 -11.55 10.70 -9.83
CA TYR A 356 -11.34 9.69 -8.77
C TYR A 356 -10.02 9.92 -7.99
N LEU A 357 -9.64 8.94 -7.14
CA LEU A 357 -8.46 9.02 -6.27
C LEU A 357 -7.11 9.13 -7.00
N SER A 358 -7.00 8.66 -8.25
CA SER A 358 -5.80 8.85 -9.07
C SER A 358 -5.55 10.33 -9.38
N ASN A 359 -6.59 11.05 -9.79
CA ASN A 359 -6.55 12.51 -9.95
C ASN A 359 -6.27 13.21 -8.60
N GLU A 360 -6.93 12.77 -7.51
CA GLU A 360 -6.75 13.42 -6.22
C GLU A 360 -5.31 13.28 -5.67
N VAL A 361 -4.66 12.12 -5.82
CA VAL A 361 -3.26 11.97 -5.40
C VAL A 361 -2.34 12.84 -6.26
N ALA A 362 -2.62 12.95 -7.56
CA ALA A 362 -1.88 13.80 -8.47
C ALA A 362 -1.99 15.27 -8.03
N TYR A 363 -3.20 15.73 -7.72
CA TYR A 363 -3.46 17.10 -7.29
C TYR A 363 -2.84 17.42 -5.92
N ARG A 364 -3.11 16.60 -4.89
CA ARG A 364 -2.61 16.82 -3.53
C ARG A 364 -1.08 16.85 -3.47
N SER A 365 -0.42 15.89 -4.12
CA SER A 365 1.04 15.80 -4.13
C SER A 365 1.67 16.98 -4.88
N ASN A 366 1.11 17.40 -6.02
CA ASN A 366 1.65 18.52 -6.80
C ASN A 366 1.31 19.90 -6.23
N ARG A 367 0.17 20.04 -5.54
CA ARG A 367 -0.13 21.24 -4.74
C ARG A 367 0.90 21.40 -3.63
N LEU A 368 1.12 20.34 -2.86
CA LEU A 368 2.12 20.33 -1.79
C LEU A 368 3.54 20.57 -2.31
N ARG A 369 3.88 20.01 -3.48
CA ARG A 369 5.14 20.29 -4.19
C ARG A 369 5.26 21.78 -4.54
N GLY A 370 4.22 22.38 -5.10
CA GLY A 370 4.19 23.81 -5.43
C GLY A 370 4.42 24.70 -4.20
N GLU A 371 3.95 24.28 -3.03
CA GLU A 371 4.10 25.00 -1.76
C GLU A 371 5.50 24.83 -1.14
N LEU A 372 6.04 23.61 -1.13
CA LEU A 372 7.26 23.27 -0.38
C LEU A 372 8.53 23.23 -1.24
N ALA A 373 8.41 22.89 -2.52
CA ALA A 373 9.51 22.66 -3.44
C ALA A 373 9.12 22.98 -4.90
N PRO A 374 8.77 24.23 -5.24
CA PRO A 374 8.20 24.58 -6.55
C PRO A 374 9.08 24.24 -7.76
N ALA A 375 10.39 24.19 -7.58
CA ALA A 375 11.36 23.84 -8.62
C ALA A 375 11.59 22.32 -8.79
N LEU A 376 11.07 21.49 -7.88
CA LEU A 376 11.16 20.04 -7.97
C LEU A 376 10.17 19.54 -9.05
N PRO A 377 10.60 18.74 -10.04
CA PRO A 377 9.69 18.15 -11.03
C PRO A 377 8.70 17.17 -10.39
N GLY A 378 7.43 17.31 -10.77
CA GLY A 378 6.34 16.47 -10.29
C GLY A 378 5.24 16.28 -11.32
N GLY A 379 4.60 15.11 -11.28
CA GLY A 379 3.51 14.76 -12.18
C GLY A 379 2.85 13.42 -11.83
N HIS A 380 2.01 12.94 -12.74
CA HIS A 380 1.21 11.74 -12.58
C HIS A 380 1.31 10.83 -13.81
N LEU A 381 1.48 9.55 -13.58
CA LEU A 381 1.58 8.53 -14.61
C LEU A 381 0.47 7.50 -14.41
N HIS A 382 -0.37 7.29 -15.42
CA HIS A 382 -1.19 6.10 -15.50
C HIS A 382 -0.50 4.98 -16.27
N THR A 383 -0.61 3.77 -15.72
CA THR A 383 -0.20 2.53 -16.39
C THR A 383 -1.35 1.95 -17.19
N PRO A 384 -1.07 0.98 -18.08
CA PRO A 384 -2.10 0.16 -18.67
C PRO A 384 -2.93 -0.57 -17.61
N VAL A 385 -4.20 -0.87 -17.92
CA VAL A 385 -4.99 -1.86 -17.17
C VAL A 385 -4.28 -3.20 -17.20
N LEU A 386 -4.10 -3.83 -16.04
CA LEU A 386 -3.53 -5.17 -15.95
C LEU A 386 -4.57 -6.22 -16.39
N THR A 387 -4.22 -6.99 -17.42
CA THR A 387 -5.05 -8.05 -18.03
C THR A 387 -4.35 -9.41 -17.96
N GLY A 388 -5.03 -10.48 -18.40
CA GLY A 388 -4.44 -11.82 -18.54
C GLY A 388 -4.74 -12.78 -17.37
N LEU A 389 -5.67 -12.42 -16.48
CA LEU A 389 -6.18 -13.35 -15.46
C LEU A 389 -6.77 -14.61 -16.15
N PRO A 390 -6.52 -15.82 -15.61
CA PRO A 390 -7.10 -17.03 -16.16
C PRO A 390 -8.63 -16.99 -16.17
N ALA A 391 -9.22 -17.64 -17.18
CA ALA A 391 -10.66 -17.80 -17.30
C ALA A 391 -11.27 -18.62 -16.14
N ASP A 392 -10.52 -19.58 -15.60
CA ASP A 392 -10.91 -20.29 -14.37
C ASP A 392 -10.79 -19.34 -13.16
N PRO A 393 -11.91 -19.00 -12.50
CA PRO A 393 -11.94 -18.08 -11.36
C PRO A 393 -11.26 -18.61 -10.09
N GLN A 394 -10.91 -19.91 -10.05
CA GLN A 394 -10.16 -20.54 -8.96
C GLN A 394 -8.65 -20.34 -9.12
N LEU A 395 -8.16 -20.09 -10.34
CA LEU A 395 -6.75 -19.79 -10.58
C LEU A 395 -6.47 -18.32 -10.25
N LEU A 396 -5.62 -18.09 -9.25
CA LEU A 396 -5.26 -16.74 -8.78
C LEU A 396 -4.35 -16.00 -9.77
N THR A 397 -3.61 -16.71 -10.61
CA THR A 397 -2.60 -16.16 -11.52
C THR A 397 -2.43 -17.10 -12.72
N GLY A 398 -1.82 -16.62 -13.79
CA GLY A 398 -1.43 -17.42 -14.93
C GLY A 398 -0.37 -16.73 -15.78
N PRO A 399 0.23 -17.43 -16.75
CA PRO A 399 1.40 -16.93 -17.46
C PRO A 399 1.20 -15.59 -18.18
N GLU A 400 -0.01 -15.30 -18.67
CA GLU A 400 -0.31 -14.04 -19.34
C GLU A 400 -0.37 -12.87 -18.35
N PHE A 401 -1.14 -13.01 -17.27
CA PHE A 401 -1.18 -12.05 -16.16
C PHE A 401 0.22 -11.69 -15.67
N GLU A 402 1.05 -12.71 -15.46
CA GLU A 402 2.42 -12.56 -14.95
C GLU A 402 3.34 -11.81 -15.90
N ARG A 403 3.25 -12.13 -17.20
CA ARG A 403 4.00 -11.40 -18.23
C ARG A 403 3.55 -9.94 -18.31
N ASN A 404 2.24 -9.69 -18.29
CA ASN A 404 1.69 -8.33 -18.39
C ASN A 404 2.07 -7.49 -17.17
N GLU A 405 1.96 -8.03 -15.96
CA GLU A 405 2.39 -7.35 -14.73
C GLU A 405 3.89 -7.00 -14.78
N SER A 406 4.73 -7.95 -15.18
CA SER A 406 6.17 -7.72 -15.30
C SER A 406 6.49 -6.70 -16.39
N ALA A 407 5.79 -6.72 -17.52
CA ALA A 407 5.98 -5.77 -18.61
C ALA A 407 5.62 -4.35 -18.18
N ILE A 408 4.43 -4.15 -17.61
CA ILE A 408 3.98 -2.84 -17.10
C ILE A 408 4.95 -2.32 -16.05
N THR A 409 5.37 -3.16 -15.09
CA THR A 409 6.30 -2.71 -14.04
C THR A 409 7.68 -2.35 -14.58
N ALA A 410 8.19 -3.10 -15.56
CA ALA A 410 9.45 -2.78 -16.22
C ALA A 410 9.35 -1.45 -16.99
N GLU A 411 8.20 -1.18 -17.60
CA GLU A 411 7.99 0.05 -18.36
C GLU A 411 7.77 1.27 -17.45
N VAL A 412 7.11 1.13 -16.29
CA VAL A 412 7.11 2.17 -15.24
C VAL A 412 8.54 2.58 -14.89
N ARG A 413 9.44 1.60 -14.73
CA ARG A 413 10.86 1.90 -14.49
C ARG A 413 11.47 2.69 -15.64
N ALA A 414 11.28 2.25 -16.89
CA ALA A 414 11.80 2.95 -18.06
C ALA A 414 11.30 4.40 -18.13
N VAL A 415 10.01 4.64 -17.89
CA VAL A 415 9.43 5.99 -17.80
C VAL A 415 10.13 6.82 -16.72
N LEU A 416 10.38 6.25 -15.53
CA LEU A 416 11.08 6.95 -14.46
C LEU A 416 12.55 7.26 -14.79
N GLU A 417 13.23 6.39 -15.55
CA GLU A 417 14.61 6.62 -15.99
C GLU A 417 14.73 7.88 -16.88
N HIS A 418 13.69 8.20 -17.65
CA HIS A 418 13.59 9.43 -18.44
C HIS A 418 13.00 10.60 -17.65
N ALA A 419 11.90 10.38 -16.91
CA ALA A 419 11.21 11.43 -16.16
C ALA A 419 12.09 12.05 -15.07
N ALA A 420 13.00 11.26 -14.50
CA ALA A 420 13.92 11.73 -13.48
C ALA A 420 15.25 12.24 -14.01
N ALA A 421 15.57 12.06 -15.29
CA ALA A 421 16.81 12.58 -15.86
C ALA A 421 16.82 14.14 -15.80
N PRO A 422 17.94 14.77 -15.39
CA PRO A 422 18.08 16.21 -15.50
C PRO A 422 17.87 16.65 -16.95
N THR A 423 16.99 17.63 -17.18
CA THR A 423 16.91 18.29 -18.48
C THR A 423 18.18 19.13 -18.68
N ALA A 424 18.81 19.01 -19.85
CA ALA A 424 19.90 19.91 -20.23
C ALA A 424 19.40 21.35 -20.10
N ARG A 425 20.13 22.18 -19.33
CA ARG A 425 19.80 23.60 -19.14
C ARG A 425 20.15 24.42 -20.35
#